data_AF-A0AAE8N1G1-F1
#
_entry.id   AF-A0AAE8N1G1-F1
#
_cell.length_a   1.000
_cell.length_b   1.000
_cell.length_c   1.000
_cell.angle_alpha   90.00
_cell.angle_beta   90.00
_cell.angle_gamma   90.00
#
_symmetry.space_group_name_H-M   'P 1'
#
loop_
_entity.id
_entity.type
_entity.pdbx_description
1 polymer ?
#
loop_
_entity_poly.entity_id
_entity_poly.type
_entity_poly.pdbx_seq_one_letter_code
_entity_poly.pdbx_strand_id
1 'polypeptide(L)'
;MKMMGVEDTDVSPEEAIKIYADKVLQWDSSEIERVANDQYKQAGEPLWSTARLPAPRKAWPQTEDQKGYKPLVGIRTIDFSRVIAGPAVSKILSVLGADVLRVSCDHLPELSATMPDLQTGERDTNLDLKTEDSRRVFSELVKGADILIDGYRPGALKRLGFDSESLRHLNPSLIYMRENCYGFKGPLAHRSGWQQISDCVVGPSYLQGKFLGIQEPVVPLLPNSDYQTGLTGAAAAIQALIARTKEDVTFDIDISLTQYNIWYYRLGLYTDEQQRDLRGRDMEFSPRHSDDMATLVVKTHKSLSKIRPDMFTHPKYFWEMSGQEYGLEENFRVLAPAFKFESSSIGWEVPTGQKGRSKPEWVT
;
A
#
# COMPACT_ATOMS: atom_id res chain seq x y z
N MET A 1 -24.06 -13.58 0.82
CA MET A 1 -23.90 -14.25 2.13
C MET A 1 -24.64 -15.60 2.23
N LYS A 2 -25.25 -16.10 1.14
CA LYS A 2 -25.86 -17.46 1.06
C LYS A 2 -24.96 -18.66 1.37
N MET A 3 -23.65 -18.56 1.13
CA MET A 3 -22.70 -19.67 1.41
C MET A 3 -22.41 -19.88 2.91
N MET A 4 -22.85 -18.98 3.79
CA MET A 4 -22.59 -19.03 5.24
C MET A 4 -23.84 -19.36 6.07
N GLY A 5 -24.95 -19.77 5.43
CA GLY A 5 -26.21 -20.07 6.12
C GLY A 5 -26.90 -18.85 6.74
N VAL A 6 -26.53 -17.64 6.32
CA VAL A 6 -27.19 -16.40 6.72
C VAL A 6 -28.23 -16.09 5.65
N GLU A 7 -29.52 -16.16 6.01
CA GLU A 7 -30.60 -15.68 5.16
C GLU A 7 -30.36 -14.20 4.82
N ASP A 8 -30.63 -13.79 3.58
CA ASP A 8 -30.65 -12.37 3.23
C ASP A 8 -31.81 -11.75 4.01
N THR A 9 -31.54 -11.22 5.21
CA THR A 9 -32.56 -10.60 6.05
C THR A 9 -32.90 -9.24 5.48
N ASP A 10 -34.16 -9.05 5.08
CA ASP A 10 -34.84 -7.78 4.83
C ASP A 10 -34.97 -6.96 6.12
N VAL A 11 -33.86 -6.57 6.74
CA VAL A 11 -33.88 -5.60 7.84
C VAL A 11 -33.66 -4.21 7.29
N SER A 12 -34.51 -3.28 7.70
CA SER A 12 -34.29 -1.86 7.43
C SER A 12 -32.94 -1.42 8.02
N PRO A 13 -32.31 -0.35 7.49
CA PRO A 13 -31.10 0.22 8.08
C PRO A 13 -31.25 0.51 9.59
N GLU A 14 -32.42 0.98 10.03
CA GLU A 14 -32.71 1.25 11.43
C GLU A 14 -32.72 -0.04 12.28
N GLU A 15 -33.30 -1.13 11.77
CA GLU A 15 -33.28 -2.43 12.43
C GLU A 15 -31.88 -3.02 12.46
N ALA A 16 -31.11 -2.90 11.38
CA ALA A 16 -29.71 -3.33 11.33
C ALA A 16 -28.87 -2.55 12.36
N ILE A 17 -29.00 -1.22 12.41
CA ILE A 17 -28.33 -0.36 13.39
C ILE A 17 -28.70 -0.79 14.81
N LYS A 18 -29.99 -1.01 15.09
CA LYS A 18 -30.43 -1.45 16.42
C LYS A 18 -29.86 -2.83 16.79
N ILE A 19 -29.88 -3.80 15.88
CA ILE A 19 -29.28 -5.12 16.10
C ILE A 19 -27.79 -5.01 16.41
N TYR A 20 -27.05 -4.20 15.63
CA TYR A 20 -25.63 -3.96 15.88
C TYR A 20 -25.40 -3.23 17.20
N ALA A 21 -26.18 -2.18 17.50
CA ALA A 21 -26.08 -1.43 18.75
C ALA A 21 -26.35 -2.33 19.96
N ASP A 22 -27.44 -3.10 19.94
CA ASP A 22 -27.80 -4.06 21.00
C ASP A 22 -26.71 -5.13 21.18
N LYS A 23 -26.08 -5.58 20.09
CA LYS A 23 -24.93 -6.50 20.16
C LYS A 23 -23.67 -5.86 20.73
N VAL A 24 -23.37 -4.61 20.39
CA VAL A 24 -22.17 -3.90 20.88
C VAL A 24 -22.35 -3.47 22.33
N LEU A 25 -23.55 -3.06 22.74
CA LEU A 25 -23.89 -2.68 24.12
C LEU A 25 -23.72 -3.83 25.14
N GLN A 26 -23.66 -5.08 24.67
CA GLN A 26 -23.36 -6.24 25.51
C GLN A 26 -21.88 -6.29 25.96
N TRP A 27 -21.02 -5.46 25.36
CA TRP A 27 -19.59 -5.47 25.60
C TRP A 27 -19.20 -4.20 26.36
N ASP A 28 -18.52 -4.36 27.48
CA ASP A 28 -17.89 -3.21 28.13
C ASP A 28 -16.59 -2.83 27.39
N SER A 29 -16.12 -1.58 27.56
CA SER A 29 -14.93 -1.10 26.86
C SER A 29 -13.66 -1.90 27.18
N SER A 30 -13.56 -2.46 28.40
CA SER A 30 -12.43 -3.32 28.78
C SER A 30 -12.51 -4.69 28.10
N GLU A 31 -13.72 -5.21 27.88
CA GLU A 31 -13.94 -6.43 27.11
C GLU A 31 -13.69 -6.23 25.61
N ILE A 32 -14.08 -5.08 25.04
CA ILE A 32 -13.75 -4.72 23.66
C ILE A 32 -12.23 -4.63 23.49
N GLU A 33 -11.53 -3.95 24.40
CA GLU A 33 -10.08 -3.85 24.38
C GLU A 33 -9.43 -5.24 24.53
N ARG A 34 -9.90 -6.05 25.48
CA ARG A 34 -9.42 -7.43 25.67
C ARG A 34 -9.62 -8.26 24.42
N VAL A 35 -10.79 -8.20 23.77
CA VAL A 35 -11.06 -9.01 22.58
C VAL A 35 -10.31 -8.48 21.35
N ALA A 36 -10.16 -7.17 21.19
CA ALA A 36 -9.33 -6.60 20.14
C ALA A 36 -7.84 -6.99 20.27
N ASN A 37 -7.31 -7.06 21.49
CA ASN A 37 -5.91 -7.42 21.77
C ASN A 37 -5.68 -8.94 21.84
N ASP A 38 -6.46 -9.66 22.66
CA ASP A 38 -6.19 -11.06 22.98
C ASP A 38 -6.72 -12.02 21.91
N GLN A 39 -7.91 -11.72 21.38
CA GLN A 39 -8.59 -12.58 20.41
C GLN A 39 -8.26 -12.17 18.99
N TYR A 40 -8.52 -10.91 18.62
CA TYR A 40 -8.29 -10.43 17.25
C TYR A 40 -6.83 -10.07 17.00
N LYS A 41 -6.05 -9.73 18.04
CA LYS A 41 -4.65 -9.31 17.95
C LYS A 41 -4.41 -8.18 16.96
N GLN A 42 -5.36 -7.25 16.92
CA GLN A 42 -5.32 -6.07 16.04
C GLN A 42 -5.01 -4.79 16.81
N ALA A 43 -5.48 -4.68 18.05
CA ALA A 43 -5.14 -3.56 18.91
C ALA A 43 -3.68 -3.67 19.39
N GLY A 44 -3.05 -2.52 19.63
CA GLY A 44 -1.69 -2.44 20.17
C GLY A 44 -0.55 -2.75 19.17
N GLU A 45 -0.87 -3.19 17.95
CA GLU A 45 0.16 -3.37 16.92
C GLU A 45 0.81 -2.02 16.53
N PRO A 46 2.13 -1.99 16.32
CA PRO A 46 2.81 -0.81 15.82
C PRO A 46 2.39 -0.53 14.37
N LEU A 47 2.70 0.68 13.90
CA LEU A 47 2.44 1.13 12.53
C LEU A 47 3.02 0.15 11.47
N TRP A 48 4.16 -0.46 11.77
CA TRP A 48 4.66 -1.66 11.07
C TRP A 48 5.36 -2.57 12.07
N SER A 49 5.39 -3.87 11.80
CA SER A 49 6.09 -4.87 12.60
C SER A 49 7.37 -5.31 11.91
N THR A 50 8.42 -5.61 12.67
CA THR A 50 9.68 -6.13 12.13
C THR A 50 10.13 -7.36 12.91
N ALA A 51 10.50 -8.42 12.20
CA ALA A 51 11.28 -9.52 12.75
C ALA A 51 12.74 -9.32 12.32
N ARG A 52 13.60 -9.06 13.30
CA ARG A 52 15.03 -8.88 13.11
C ARG A 52 15.72 -10.25 13.13
N LEU A 53 16.45 -10.57 12.06
CA LEU A 53 17.04 -11.89 11.82
C LEU A 53 18.56 -11.76 11.65
N PRO A 54 19.37 -12.68 12.18
CA PRO A 54 20.82 -12.69 11.92
C PRO A 54 21.10 -12.86 10.43
N ALA A 55 22.00 -12.04 9.88
CA ALA A 55 22.45 -12.13 8.50
C ALA A 55 23.82 -11.47 8.35
N PRO A 56 24.62 -11.84 7.33
CA PRO A 56 25.83 -11.08 7.01
C PRO A 56 25.48 -9.62 6.74
N ARG A 57 26.23 -8.70 7.37
CA ARG A 57 26.13 -7.27 7.08
C ARG A 57 26.33 -7.02 5.58
N LYS A 58 25.48 -6.18 5.01
CA LYS A 58 25.57 -5.77 3.60
C LYS A 58 25.79 -4.26 3.54
N ALA A 59 26.92 -3.85 2.96
CA ALA A 59 27.24 -2.44 2.77
C ALA A 59 26.23 -1.77 1.81
N TRP A 60 26.13 -0.45 1.91
CA TRP A 60 25.38 0.32 0.92
C TRP A 60 26.04 0.15 -0.47
N PRO A 61 25.26 -0.08 -1.54
CA PRO A 61 25.82 -0.22 -2.88
C PRO A 61 26.73 0.95 -3.24
N GLN A 62 27.89 0.65 -3.81
CA GLN A 62 28.77 1.67 -4.40
C GLN A 62 28.39 1.81 -5.87
N THR A 63 28.15 3.03 -6.34
CA THR A 63 27.75 3.29 -7.73
C THR A 63 28.73 4.28 -8.35
N GLU A 64 29.30 3.91 -9.50
CA GLU A 64 30.28 4.74 -10.22
C GLU A 64 29.62 5.97 -10.86
N ASP A 65 28.35 5.86 -11.25
CA ASP A 65 27.54 6.98 -11.73
C ASP A 65 26.85 7.67 -10.55
N GLN A 66 27.38 8.82 -10.15
CA GLN A 66 26.76 9.72 -9.16
C GLN A 66 25.99 10.86 -9.84
N LYS A 67 25.66 10.78 -11.14
CA LYS A 67 24.85 11.83 -11.79
C LYS A 67 23.53 12.01 -11.04
N GLY A 68 23.42 13.14 -10.34
CA GLY A 68 22.20 13.54 -9.65
C GLY A 68 21.94 12.86 -8.29
N TYR A 69 22.95 12.24 -7.65
CA TYR A 69 22.94 11.71 -6.26
C TYR A 69 21.55 11.31 -5.73
N LYS A 70 20.95 10.23 -6.24
CA LYS A 70 19.66 9.75 -5.71
C LYS A 70 19.89 8.87 -4.46
N PRO A 71 19.02 8.92 -3.43
CA PRO A 71 19.27 8.21 -2.17
C PRO A 71 19.39 6.68 -2.27
N LEU A 72 18.67 6.05 -3.20
CA LEU A 72 18.57 4.58 -3.32
C LEU A 72 19.21 4.02 -4.59
N VAL A 73 20.10 4.76 -5.28
CA VAL A 73 20.82 4.21 -6.44
C VAL A 73 21.55 2.92 -6.05
N GLY A 74 21.43 1.91 -6.91
CA GLY A 74 22.05 0.60 -6.72
C GLY A 74 21.26 -0.36 -5.83
N ILE A 75 20.19 0.10 -5.18
CA ILE A 75 19.27 -0.77 -4.43
C ILE A 75 18.33 -1.46 -5.42
N ARG A 76 18.23 -2.79 -5.32
CA ARG A 76 17.38 -3.63 -6.18
C ARG A 76 16.15 -4.11 -5.44
N THR A 77 14.96 -3.81 -5.96
CA THR A 77 13.69 -4.17 -5.32
C THR A 77 12.85 -5.03 -6.25
N ILE A 78 12.44 -6.20 -5.77
CA ILE A 78 11.41 -7.01 -6.43
C ILE A 78 10.06 -6.56 -5.88
N ASP A 79 9.18 -6.07 -6.76
CA ASP A 79 7.78 -5.84 -6.43
C ASP A 79 6.93 -7.04 -6.85
N PHE A 80 6.49 -7.83 -5.87
CA PHE A 80 5.53 -8.93 -6.05
C PHE A 80 4.17 -8.52 -5.44
N SER A 81 3.68 -7.34 -5.82
CA SER A 81 2.41 -6.80 -5.34
C SER A 81 1.53 -6.27 -6.48
N ARG A 82 0.29 -5.92 -6.13
CA ARG A 82 -0.76 -5.51 -7.07
C ARG A 82 -1.62 -4.41 -6.46
N VAL A 83 -2.35 -3.73 -7.33
CA VAL A 83 -3.39 -2.75 -6.98
C VAL A 83 -2.85 -1.44 -6.41
N ILE A 84 -2.70 -1.26 -5.08
CA ILE A 84 -2.33 0.06 -4.51
C ILE A 84 -1.27 0.03 -3.40
N ALA A 85 -1.52 -0.61 -2.25
CA ALA A 85 -0.66 -0.45 -1.07
C ALA A 85 0.79 -0.93 -1.29
N GLY A 86 0.97 -2.15 -1.79
CA GLY A 86 2.28 -2.68 -2.19
C GLY A 86 2.95 -1.83 -3.28
N PRO A 87 2.30 -1.54 -4.42
CA PRO A 87 2.88 -0.72 -5.48
C PRO A 87 3.25 0.71 -5.04
N ALA A 88 2.54 1.27 -4.07
CA ALA A 88 2.89 2.57 -3.50
C ALA A 88 4.24 2.53 -2.75
N VAL A 89 4.62 1.38 -2.14
CA VAL A 89 5.97 1.20 -1.57
C VAL A 89 7.01 1.28 -2.68
N SER A 90 6.85 0.46 -3.71
CA SER A 90 7.83 0.30 -4.79
C SER A 90 7.99 1.59 -5.61
N LYS A 91 6.90 2.31 -5.89
CA LYS A 91 6.92 3.64 -6.52
C LYS A 91 7.79 4.63 -5.74
N ILE A 92 7.64 4.67 -4.41
CA ILE A 92 8.43 5.57 -3.56
C ILE A 92 9.90 5.17 -3.57
N LEU A 93 10.22 3.88 -3.51
CA LEU A 93 11.60 3.42 -3.61
C LEU A 93 12.21 3.75 -4.98
N SER A 94 11.44 3.59 -6.06
CA SER A 94 11.86 3.91 -7.43
C SER A 94 12.15 5.40 -7.61
N VAL A 95 11.28 6.30 -7.14
CA VAL A 95 11.52 7.76 -7.30
C VAL A 95 12.74 8.25 -6.52
N LEU A 96 13.13 7.50 -5.48
CA LEU A 96 14.37 7.71 -4.73
C LEU A 96 15.61 7.05 -5.38
N GLY A 97 15.44 6.34 -6.49
CA GLY A 97 16.53 5.80 -7.33
C GLY A 97 16.73 4.29 -7.29
N ALA A 98 15.87 3.51 -6.62
CA ALA A 98 15.99 2.05 -6.63
C ALA A 98 15.66 1.47 -8.02
N ASP A 99 16.37 0.41 -8.44
CA ASP A 99 15.97 -0.43 -9.58
C ASP A 99 14.84 -1.34 -9.13
N VAL A 100 13.62 -0.99 -9.52
CA VAL A 100 12.42 -1.75 -9.18
C VAL A 100 12.01 -2.63 -10.36
N LEU A 101 12.02 -3.93 -10.12
CA LEU A 101 11.49 -4.93 -11.05
C LEU A 101 10.23 -5.55 -10.46
N ARG A 102 9.10 -5.16 -11.03
CA ARG A 102 7.80 -5.74 -10.75
C ARG A 102 7.68 -7.09 -11.44
N VAL A 103 7.27 -8.10 -10.68
CA VAL A 103 7.02 -9.46 -11.18
C VAL A 103 5.51 -9.67 -11.27
N SER A 104 5.00 -9.56 -12.49
CA SER A 104 3.59 -9.74 -12.81
C SER A 104 3.35 -11.09 -13.47
N CYS A 105 2.08 -11.42 -13.75
CA CYS A 105 1.74 -12.64 -14.48
C CYS A 105 0.49 -12.44 -15.34
N ASP A 106 0.58 -12.62 -16.66
CA ASP A 106 -0.45 -12.22 -17.64
C ASP A 106 -1.86 -12.68 -17.30
N HIS A 107 -2.01 -13.93 -16.84
CA HIS A 107 -3.31 -14.52 -16.54
C HIS A 107 -3.90 -14.09 -15.18
N LEU A 108 -3.16 -13.33 -14.38
CA LEU A 108 -3.69 -12.72 -13.16
C LEU A 108 -4.35 -11.37 -13.50
N PRO A 109 -5.51 -11.05 -12.89
CA PRO A 109 -6.19 -9.79 -13.15
C PRO A 109 -5.31 -8.60 -12.79
N GLU A 110 -5.59 -7.42 -13.32
CA GLU A 110 -4.90 -6.19 -12.93
C GLU A 110 -5.88 -5.03 -12.91
N LEU A 111 -5.64 -4.04 -12.04
CA LEU A 111 -6.39 -2.80 -12.07
C LEU A 111 -5.65 -1.79 -12.96
N SER A 112 -5.84 -1.90 -14.28
CA SER A 112 -5.07 -1.12 -15.26
C SER A 112 -5.10 0.40 -15.04
N ALA A 113 -6.19 0.92 -14.46
CA ALA A 113 -6.35 2.34 -14.16
C ALA A 113 -5.35 2.89 -13.13
N THR A 114 -4.76 2.05 -12.27
CA THR A 114 -3.77 2.50 -11.30
C THR A 114 -2.33 2.40 -11.81
N MET A 115 -2.08 1.60 -12.85
CA MET A 115 -0.72 1.33 -13.33
C MET A 115 0.03 2.60 -13.76
N PRO A 116 -0.54 3.54 -14.54
CA PRO A 116 0.19 4.71 -15.01
C PRO A 116 0.85 5.52 -13.89
N ASP A 117 0.18 5.60 -12.74
CA ASP A 117 0.68 6.30 -11.55
C ASP A 117 1.47 5.40 -10.59
N LEU A 118 1.03 4.17 -10.34
CA LEU A 118 1.61 3.32 -9.28
C LEU A 118 2.78 2.46 -9.72
N GLN A 119 3.06 2.40 -11.02
CA GLN A 119 4.21 1.65 -11.56
C GLN A 119 5.22 2.59 -12.20
N THR A 120 5.10 3.88 -11.90
CA THR A 120 6.03 4.90 -12.40
C THR A 120 7.42 4.65 -11.87
N GLY A 121 8.39 4.53 -12.79
CA GLY A 121 9.76 4.21 -12.47
C GLY A 121 10.06 2.72 -12.32
N GLU A 122 9.13 1.85 -12.68
CA GLU A 122 9.29 0.41 -12.55
C GLU A 122 9.40 -0.31 -13.90
N ARG A 123 10.20 -1.37 -13.91
CA ARG A 123 10.20 -2.38 -14.98
C ARG A 123 9.23 -3.47 -14.60
N ASP A 124 8.49 -4.02 -15.56
CA ASP A 124 7.52 -5.09 -15.30
C ASP A 124 7.89 -6.31 -16.14
N THR A 125 8.10 -7.45 -15.47
CA THR A 125 8.37 -8.73 -16.11
C THR A 125 7.26 -9.74 -15.82
N ASN A 126 6.97 -10.60 -16.79
CA ASN A 126 5.92 -11.61 -16.70
C ASN A 126 6.54 -12.96 -16.31
N LEU A 127 6.26 -13.43 -15.09
CA LEU A 127 6.71 -14.73 -14.59
C LEU A 127 5.55 -15.49 -13.93
N ASP A 128 5.22 -16.67 -14.46
CA ASP A 128 4.31 -17.60 -13.80
C ASP A 128 5.08 -18.54 -12.88
N LEU A 129 5.16 -18.19 -11.59
CA LEU A 129 5.86 -18.96 -10.56
C LEU A 129 5.26 -20.36 -10.29
N LYS A 130 4.18 -20.76 -10.97
CA LYS A 130 3.72 -22.15 -10.99
C LYS A 130 4.58 -23.04 -11.89
N THR A 131 5.34 -22.46 -12.82
CA THR A 131 6.28 -23.18 -13.68
C THR A 131 7.67 -23.30 -13.02
N GLU A 132 8.37 -24.41 -13.25
CA GLU A 132 9.73 -24.61 -12.72
C GLU A 132 10.71 -23.56 -13.27
N ASP A 133 10.65 -23.27 -14.56
CA ASP A 133 11.54 -22.30 -15.20
C ASP A 133 11.37 -20.90 -14.60
N SER A 134 10.14 -20.42 -14.43
CA SER A 134 9.90 -19.11 -13.81
C SER A 134 10.34 -19.07 -12.35
N ARG A 135 10.17 -20.16 -11.58
CA ARG A 135 10.70 -20.24 -10.21
C ARG A 135 12.22 -20.15 -10.19
N ARG A 136 12.89 -20.79 -11.15
CA ARG A 136 14.35 -20.73 -11.26
C ARG A 136 14.81 -19.31 -11.59
N VAL A 137 14.17 -18.66 -12.55
CA VAL A 137 14.44 -17.25 -12.90
C VAL A 137 14.19 -16.32 -11.71
N PHE A 138 13.06 -16.46 -11.03
CA PHE A 138 12.74 -15.68 -9.83
C PHE A 138 13.75 -15.90 -8.70
N SER A 139 14.24 -17.14 -8.53
CA SER A 139 15.29 -17.44 -7.56
C SER A 139 16.60 -16.70 -7.87
N GLU A 140 16.98 -16.60 -9.14
CA GLU A 140 18.15 -15.80 -9.55
C GLU A 140 17.94 -14.30 -9.31
N LEU A 141 16.74 -13.77 -9.57
CA LEU A 141 16.40 -12.39 -9.24
C LEU A 141 16.54 -12.13 -7.73
N VAL A 142 16.02 -13.03 -6.89
CA VAL A 142 16.07 -12.93 -5.42
C VAL A 142 17.52 -12.88 -4.91
N LYS A 143 18.45 -13.64 -5.51
CA LYS A 143 19.87 -13.59 -5.13
C LYS A 143 20.48 -12.19 -5.29
N GLY A 144 20.04 -11.45 -6.31
CA GLY A 144 20.53 -10.10 -6.60
C GLY A 144 19.76 -8.98 -5.91
N ALA A 145 18.64 -9.28 -5.26
CA ALA A 145 17.75 -8.29 -4.66
C ALA A 145 18.23 -7.77 -3.30
N ASP A 146 17.79 -6.57 -2.94
CA ASP A 146 17.89 -6.00 -1.60
C ASP A 146 16.58 -6.10 -0.84
N ILE A 147 15.47 -5.90 -1.53
CA ILE A 147 14.11 -5.91 -0.99
C ILE A 147 13.22 -6.78 -1.87
N LEU A 148 12.36 -7.58 -1.26
CA LEU A 148 11.22 -8.22 -1.90
C LEU A 148 9.94 -7.77 -1.21
N ILE A 149 9.00 -7.20 -1.95
CA ILE A 149 7.67 -6.80 -1.48
C ILE A 149 6.68 -7.87 -1.92
N ASP A 150 5.97 -8.49 -0.97
CA ASP A 150 4.92 -9.47 -1.21
C ASP A 150 3.56 -8.93 -0.75
N GLY A 151 2.75 -8.51 -1.73
CA GLY A 151 1.38 -8.03 -1.51
C GLY A 151 0.31 -9.09 -1.75
N TYR A 152 0.68 -10.37 -1.88
CA TYR A 152 -0.31 -11.44 -2.02
C TYR A 152 -0.81 -11.89 -0.65
N ARG A 153 -1.96 -12.59 -0.67
CA ARG A 153 -2.56 -13.15 0.56
C ARG A 153 -1.51 -13.96 1.34
N PRO A 154 -1.45 -13.83 2.67
CA PRO A 154 -0.44 -14.50 3.47
C PRO A 154 -0.33 -15.99 3.19
N GLY A 155 0.89 -16.43 2.89
CA GLY A 155 1.23 -17.81 2.52
C GLY A 155 1.10 -18.13 1.03
N ALA A 156 0.67 -17.20 0.17
CA ALA A 156 0.64 -17.42 -1.28
C ALA A 156 2.04 -17.66 -1.86
N LEU A 157 2.99 -16.78 -1.57
CA LEU A 157 4.37 -16.91 -2.04
C LEU A 157 5.09 -18.12 -1.40
N LYS A 158 4.78 -18.42 -0.14
CA LYS A 158 5.19 -19.67 0.53
C LYS A 158 4.78 -20.93 -0.23
N ARG A 159 3.52 -21.02 -0.69
CA ARG A 159 3.05 -22.18 -1.48
C ARG A 159 3.78 -22.33 -2.83
N LEU A 160 4.44 -21.28 -3.30
CA LEU A 160 5.28 -21.29 -4.49
C LEU A 160 6.75 -21.62 -4.18
N GLY A 161 7.09 -21.91 -2.92
CA GLY A 161 8.45 -22.26 -2.48
C GLY A 161 9.27 -21.10 -1.92
N PHE A 162 8.65 -19.94 -1.69
CA PHE A 162 9.35 -18.71 -1.29
C PHE A 162 8.76 -18.17 0.02
N ASP A 163 9.00 -18.86 1.14
CA ASP A 163 8.81 -18.29 2.46
C ASP A 163 10.08 -17.61 2.99
N SER A 164 9.98 -16.95 4.14
CA SER A 164 11.11 -16.25 4.75
C SER A 164 12.36 -17.13 4.83
N GLU A 165 12.23 -18.36 5.36
CA GLU A 165 13.36 -19.29 5.46
C GLU A 165 13.96 -19.62 4.09
N SER A 166 13.14 -20.00 3.11
CA SER A 166 13.59 -20.34 1.75
C SER A 166 14.27 -19.15 1.06
N LEU A 167 13.72 -17.94 1.24
CA LEU A 167 14.30 -16.70 0.74
C LEU A 167 15.66 -16.39 1.38
N ARG A 168 15.84 -16.67 2.68
CA ARG A 168 17.14 -16.48 3.37
C ARG A 168 18.20 -17.47 2.87
N HIS A 169 17.81 -18.68 2.49
CA HIS A 169 18.74 -19.62 1.86
C HIS A 169 19.24 -19.11 0.51
N LEU A 170 18.38 -18.43 -0.27
CA LEU A 170 18.76 -17.82 -1.54
C LEU A 170 19.59 -16.54 -1.35
N ASN A 171 19.18 -15.69 -0.41
CA ASN A 171 19.81 -14.40 -0.13
C ASN A 171 19.69 -14.07 1.36
N PRO A 172 20.74 -14.35 2.16
CA PRO A 172 20.72 -14.15 3.61
C PRO A 172 20.46 -12.70 4.04
N SER A 173 20.83 -11.73 3.21
CA SER A 173 20.70 -10.30 3.50
C SER A 173 19.43 -9.67 2.93
N LEU A 174 18.54 -10.43 2.27
CA LEU A 174 17.30 -9.92 1.69
C LEU A 174 16.36 -9.35 2.76
N ILE A 175 15.84 -8.15 2.54
CA ILE A 175 14.71 -7.62 3.32
C ILE A 175 13.42 -8.15 2.70
N TYR A 176 12.61 -8.86 3.47
CA TYR A 176 11.35 -9.43 2.98
C TYR A 176 10.17 -8.68 3.60
N MET A 177 9.48 -7.88 2.80
CA MET A 177 8.33 -7.11 3.21
C MET A 177 7.05 -7.79 2.77
N ARG A 178 6.07 -7.87 3.68
CA ARG A 178 4.74 -8.40 3.40
C ARG A 178 3.70 -7.34 3.69
N GLU A 179 2.73 -7.23 2.80
CA GLU A 179 1.61 -6.30 2.91
C GLU A 179 0.29 -7.06 2.88
N ASN A 180 -0.65 -6.70 3.77
CA ASN A 180 -2.01 -7.20 3.69
C ASN A 180 -3.04 -6.23 4.32
N CYS A 181 -4.32 -6.62 4.29
CA CYS A 181 -5.39 -5.79 4.86
C CYS A 181 -5.42 -5.76 6.41
N TYR A 182 -5.26 -6.90 7.08
CA TYR A 182 -5.62 -7.07 8.51
C TYR A 182 -4.44 -7.15 9.49
N GLY A 183 -3.21 -7.23 9.00
CA GLY A 183 -2.03 -7.60 9.77
C GLY A 183 -1.74 -9.11 9.74
N PHE A 184 -0.63 -9.52 10.33
CA PHE A 184 -0.11 -10.91 10.27
C PHE A 184 -0.34 -11.69 11.57
N LYS A 185 -1.17 -11.16 12.47
CA LYS A 185 -1.54 -11.78 13.75
C LYS A 185 -3.04 -11.96 13.85
N GLY A 186 -3.43 -12.90 14.70
CA GLY A 186 -4.83 -13.15 15.02
C GLY A 186 -5.62 -13.84 13.89
N PRO A 187 -6.93 -14.06 14.11
CA PRO A 187 -7.79 -14.86 13.24
C PRO A 187 -8.06 -14.23 11.87
N LEU A 188 -7.85 -12.92 11.71
CA LEU A 188 -8.08 -12.21 10.45
C LEU A 188 -6.87 -12.22 9.51
N ALA A 189 -5.71 -12.71 9.95
CA ALA A 189 -4.46 -12.63 9.19
C ALA A 189 -4.53 -13.22 7.78
N HIS A 190 -5.30 -14.30 7.58
CA HIS A 190 -5.45 -14.95 6.27
C HIS A 190 -6.70 -14.50 5.48
N ARG A 191 -7.49 -13.57 6.02
CA ARG A 191 -8.72 -13.10 5.37
C ARG A 191 -8.37 -12.16 4.21
N SER A 192 -9.11 -12.29 3.10
CA SER A 192 -9.02 -11.31 2.01
C SER A 192 -9.61 -9.98 2.43
N GLY A 193 -8.98 -8.88 2.04
CA GLY A 193 -9.47 -7.55 2.34
C GLY A 193 -8.94 -6.50 1.39
N TRP A 194 -9.57 -5.33 1.45
CA TRP A 194 -9.24 -4.10 0.73
C TRP A 194 -9.30 -2.96 1.75
N GLN A 195 -8.78 -1.79 1.40
CA GLN A 195 -8.80 -0.62 2.28
C GLN A 195 -10.19 -0.37 2.89
N GLN A 196 -11.26 -0.34 2.09
CA GLN A 196 -12.60 -0.02 2.58
C GLN A 196 -13.07 -0.99 3.67
N ILE A 197 -12.61 -2.24 3.59
CA ILE A 197 -12.93 -3.24 4.61
C ILE A 197 -12.17 -2.92 5.90
N SER A 198 -10.88 -2.60 5.81
CA SER A 198 -10.10 -2.12 6.96
C SER A 198 -10.73 -0.87 7.59
N ASP A 199 -11.10 0.12 6.76
CA ASP A 199 -11.71 1.38 7.18
C ASP A 199 -13.00 1.17 7.97
N CYS A 200 -13.78 0.14 7.61
CA CYS A 200 -14.97 -0.27 8.35
C CYS A 200 -14.66 -1.10 9.59
N VAL A 201 -13.69 -2.01 9.52
CA VAL A 201 -13.36 -2.92 10.62
C VAL A 201 -12.80 -2.19 11.83
N VAL A 202 -12.01 -1.13 11.63
CA VAL A 202 -11.36 -0.41 12.74
C VAL A 202 -11.85 1.02 12.96
N GLY A 203 -12.92 1.43 12.27
CA GLY A 203 -13.65 2.67 12.60
C GLY A 203 -13.39 3.95 11.78
N PRO A 204 -12.38 4.09 10.89
CA PRO A 204 -12.27 5.26 10.01
C PRO A 204 -13.56 5.63 9.27
N SER A 205 -14.35 4.65 8.80
CA SER A 205 -15.60 4.95 8.10
C SER A 205 -16.68 5.57 9.00
N TYR A 206 -16.74 5.13 10.27
CA TYR A 206 -17.59 5.73 11.28
C TYR A 206 -17.14 7.17 11.60
N LEU A 207 -15.83 7.37 11.77
CA LEU A 207 -15.26 8.69 12.03
C LEU A 207 -15.51 9.67 10.88
N GLN A 208 -15.43 9.20 9.64
CA GLN A 208 -15.77 9.98 8.46
C GLN A 208 -17.26 10.36 8.42
N GLY A 209 -18.17 9.43 8.74
CA GLY A 209 -19.60 9.73 8.87
C GLY A 209 -19.89 10.79 9.94
N LYS A 210 -19.25 10.65 11.12
CA LYS A 210 -19.30 11.64 12.20
C LYS A 210 -18.76 13.00 11.75
N PHE A 211 -17.63 13.02 11.04
CA PHE A 211 -17.07 14.23 10.45
C PHE A 211 -18.04 14.87 9.45
N LEU A 212 -18.80 14.12 8.68
CA LEU A 212 -19.78 14.66 7.73
C LEU A 212 -21.08 15.12 8.41
N GLY A 213 -21.27 14.82 9.69
CA GLY A 213 -22.49 15.15 10.43
C GLY A 213 -23.69 14.28 10.07
N ILE A 214 -23.45 13.06 9.57
CA ILE A 214 -24.50 12.12 9.16
C ILE A 214 -24.47 10.85 10.01
N GLN A 215 -25.62 10.18 10.13
CA GLN A 215 -25.80 8.97 10.94
C GLN A 215 -25.59 7.69 10.12
N GLU A 216 -24.50 7.63 9.36
CA GLU A 216 -24.08 6.43 8.61
C GLU A 216 -22.55 6.43 8.43
N PRO A 217 -21.90 5.24 8.36
CA PRO A 217 -20.48 5.16 8.09
C PRO A 217 -20.21 5.46 6.61
N VAL A 218 -19.19 6.27 6.32
CA VAL A 218 -18.76 6.58 4.95
C VAL A 218 -17.30 6.22 4.84
N VAL A 219 -16.92 5.38 3.88
CA VAL A 219 -15.50 5.05 3.71
C VAL A 219 -14.70 6.32 3.41
N PRO A 220 -13.49 6.49 3.98
CA PRO A 220 -12.61 7.60 3.67
C PRO A 220 -12.47 7.85 2.17
N LEU A 221 -12.37 9.13 1.81
CA LEU A 221 -12.27 9.54 0.41
C LEU A 221 -10.93 9.11 -0.17
N LEU A 222 -10.98 8.62 -1.42
CA LEU A 222 -9.81 8.12 -2.15
C LEU A 222 -9.16 6.91 -1.44
N PRO A 223 -8.28 6.14 -2.11
CA PRO A 223 -7.56 5.04 -1.47
C PRO A 223 -6.44 5.54 -0.52
N ASN A 224 -6.79 6.40 0.44
CA ASN A 224 -5.85 7.02 1.38
C ASN A 224 -5.04 5.97 2.15
N SER A 225 -5.69 5.05 2.84
CA SER A 225 -5.04 4.03 3.67
C SER A 225 -4.10 3.13 2.87
N ASP A 226 -4.42 2.82 1.61
CA ASP A 226 -3.54 2.08 0.71
C ASP A 226 -2.25 2.88 0.43
N TYR A 227 -2.36 4.12 -0.06
CA TYR A 227 -1.19 4.97 -0.35
C TYR A 227 -0.33 5.23 0.89
N GLN A 228 -0.96 5.45 2.05
CA GLN A 228 -0.25 5.74 3.29
C GLN A 228 0.38 4.50 3.93
N THR A 229 -0.22 3.33 3.74
CA THR A 229 0.43 2.04 4.05
C THR A 229 1.67 1.86 3.17
N GLY A 230 1.59 2.24 1.89
CA GLY A 230 2.74 2.28 0.98
C GLY A 230 3.87 3.21 1.45
N LEU A 231 3.52 4.43 1.87
CA LEU A 231 4.49 5.39 2.45
C LEU A 231 5.16 4.83 3.71
N THR A 232 4.36 4.20 4.57
CA THR A 232 4.82 3.53 5.78
C THR A 232 5.80 2.39 5.45
N GLY A 233 5.46 1.56 4.46
CA GLY A 233 6.34 0.49 3.96
C GLY A 233 7.66 1.03 3.44
N ALA A 234 7.63 2.07 2.60
CA ALA A 234 8.85 2.67 2.07
C ALA A 234 9.76 3.20 3.19
N ALA A 235 9.20 3.85 4.21
CA ALA A 235 9.95 4.30 5.38
C ALA A 235 10.55 3.11 6.16
N ALA A 236 9.81 2.03 6.35
CA ALA A 236 10.29 0.82 7.02
C ALA A 236 11.43 0.13 6.23
N ALA A 237 11.30 0.03 4.89
CA ALA A 237 12.34 -0.50 4.02
C ALA A 237 13.64 0.33 4.11
N ILE A 238 13.55 1.65 4.06
CA ILE A 238 14.72 2.54 4.17
C ILE A 238 15.39 2.39 5.54
N GLN A 239 14.62 2.31 6.63
CA GLN A 239 15.16 2.06 7.96
C GLN A 239 15.89 0.70 8.05
N ALA A 240 15.29 -0.35 7.49
CA ALA A 240 15.89 -1.67 7.44
C ALA A 240 17.19 -1.71 6.60
N LEU A 241 17.21 -1.03 5.46
CA LEU A 241 18.41 -0.86 4.64
C LEU A 241 19.54 -0.19 5.44
N ILE A 242 19.24 0.92 6.12
CA ILE A 242 20.23 1.64 6.95
C ILE A 242 20.74 0.74 8.07
N ALA A 243 19.87 0.04 8.79
CA ALA A 243 20.26 -0.86 9.89
C ALA A 243 21.18 -1.99 9.41
N ARG A 244 20.85 -2.63 8.27
CA ARG A 244 21.64 -3.70 7.65
C ARG A 244 23.06 -3.29 7.24
N THR A 245 23.33 -1.99 7.06
CA THR A 245 24.69 -1.48 6.82
C THR A 245 25.56 -1.39 8.08
N LYS A 246 24.93 -1.31 9.25
CA LYS A 246 25.59 -1.07 10.54
C LYS A 246 25.70 -2.34 11.37
N GLU A 247 24.86 -3.32 11.09
CA GLU A 247 24.60 -4.46 11.95
C GLU A 247 24.51 -5.76 11.13
N ASP A 248 24.84 -6.90 11.75
CA ASP A 248 24.80 -8.22 11.11
C ASP A 248 23.38 -8.80 11.15
N VAL A 249 22.44 -8.11 10.48
CA VAL A 249 21.02 -8.47 10.45
C VAL A 249 20.33 -8.20 9.12
N THR A 250 19.23 -8.91 8.90
CA THR A 250 18.19 -8.56 7.92
C THR A 250 16.81 -8.57 8.59
N PHE A 251 15.75 -8.29 7.83
CA PHE A 251 14.41 -8.05 8.37
C PHE A 251 13.33 -8.75 7.55
N ASP A 252 12.40 -9.39 8.25
CA ASP A 252 11.02 -9.51 7.75
C ASP A 252 10.24 -8.29 8.25
N ILE A 253 9.53 -7.62 7.34
CA ILE A 253 8.74 -6.42 7.64
C ILE A 253 7.29 -6.70 7.30
N ASP A 254 6.39 -6.39 8.23
CA ASP A 254 4.95 -6.52 8.04
C ASP A 254 4.30 -5.15 8.12
N ILE A 255 3.59 -4.79 7.06
CA ILE A 255 2.73 -3.61 6.99
C ILE A 255 1.29 -4.05 6.71
N SER A 256 0.32 -3.28 7.21
CA SER A 256 -1.08 -3.52 6.86
C SER A 256 -1.95 -2.29 6.92
N LEU A 257 -3.02 -2.32 6.13
CA LEU A 257 -4.05 -1.27 6.10
C LEU A 257 -4.65 -1.04 7.49
N THR A 258 -4.85 -2.12 8.25
CA THR A 258 -5.40 -2.07 9.61
C THR A 258 -4.42 -1.40 10.59
N GLN A 259 -3.14 -1.77 10.56
CA GLN A 259 -2.12 -1.13 11.41
C GLN A 259 -2.02 0.36 11.12
N TYR A 260 -2.01 0.74 9.84
CA TYR A 260 -2.03 2.15 9.44
C TYR A 260 -3.27 2.86 9.98
N ASN A 261 -4.47 2.31 9.77
CA ASN A 261 -5.71 2.96 10.20
C ASN A 261 -5.77 3.14 11.73
N ILE A 262 -5.36 2.12 12.49
CA ILE A 262 -5.28 2.19 13.96
C ILE A 262 -4.32 3.29 14.39
N TRP A 263 -3.14 3.36 13.77
CA TRP A 263 -2.19 4.44 14.03
C TRP A 263 -2.76 5.82 13.64
N TYR A 264 -3.41 5.92 12.49
CA TYR A 264 -3.88 7.17 11.92
C TYR A 264 -4.90 7.88 12.81
N TYR A 265 -5.98 7.20 13.24
CA TYR A 265 -6.97 7.87 14.10
C TYR A 265 -6.46 8.12 15.52
N ARG A 266 -5.40 7.40 15.97
CA ARG A 266 -4.74 7.65 17.26
C ARG A 266 -3.96 8.97 17.30
N LEU A 267 -3.68 9.58 16.15
CA LEU A 267 -3.09 10.93 16.07
C LEU A 267 -4.06 12.02 16.56
N GLY A 268 -5.33 11.67 16.78
CA GLY A 268 -6.38 12.60 17.22
C GLY A 268 -7.22 13.10 16.05
N LEU A 269 -8.33 13.74 16.40
CA LEU A 269 -9.25 14.34 15.44
C LEU A 269 -9.03 15.85 15.39
N TYR A 270 -9.37 16.45 14.24
CA TYR A 270 -9.50 17.90 14.15
C TYR A 270 -10.53 18.44 15.15
N THR A 271 -10.32 19.66 15.63
CA THR A 271 -11.27 20.37 16.49
C THR A 271 -12.62 20.60 15.79
N ASP A 272 -13.69 20.79 16.56
CA ASP A 272 -15.02 21.06 15.99
C ASP A 272 -15.06 22.30 15.08
N GLU A 273 -14.22 23.31 15.38
CA GLU A 273 -14.05 24.49 14.53
C GLU A 273 -13.40 24.13 13.19
N GLN A 274 -12.26 23.42 13.21
CA GLN A 274 -11.60 22.96 11.97
C GLN A 274 -12.51 22.06 11.14
N GLN A 275 -13.27 21.18 11.79
CA GLN A 275 -14.20 20.32 11.07
C GLN A 275 -15.34 21.10 10.42
N ARG A 276 -15.88 22.13 11.10
CA ARG A 276 -16.88 23.04 10.53
C ARG A 276 -16.32 23.82 9.35
N ASP A 277 -15.10 24.35 9.45
CA ASP A 277 -14.42 25.04 8.35
C ASP A 277 -14.27 24.12 7.14
N LEU A 278 -13.73 22.91 7.34
CA LEU A 278 -13.52 21.93 6.26
C LEU A 278 -14.81 21.55 5.55
N ARG A 279 -15.89 21.26 6.30
CA ARG A 279 -17.22 21.00 5.71
C ARG A 279 -17.78 22.21 4.97
N GLY A 280 -17.56 23.41 5.51
CA GLY A 280 -18.04 24.67 4.95
C GLY A 280 -17.45 25.01 3.57
N ARG A 281 -16.31 24.40 3.20
CA ARG A 281 -15.67 24.62 1.89
C ARG A 281 -16.53 24.15 0.72
N ASP A 282 -17.31 23.08 0.92
CA ASP A 282 -18.25 22.60 -0.10
C ASP A 282 -19.48 21.95 0.53
N MET A 283 -20.52 22.74 0.75
CA MET A 283 -21.78 22.28 1.34
C MET A 283 -22.57 21.31 0.43
N GLU A 284 -22.20 21.18 -0.85
CA GLU A 284 -22.82 20.24 -1.79
C GLU A 284 -22.13 18.87 -1.80
N PHE A 285 -20.96 18.76 -1.14
CA PHE A 285 -20.21 17.52 -1.08
C PHE A 285 -20.89 16.52 -0.14
N SER A 286 -21.56 15.52 -0.73
CA SER A 286 -22.41 14.56 -0.03
C SER A 286 -22.06 13.11 -0.39
N PRO A 287 -20.91 12.59 0.11
CA PRO A 287 -20.60 11.17 0.01
C PRO A 287 -21.48 10.36 0.98
N ARG A 288 -21.84 9.14 0.59
CA ARG A 288 -22.75 8.25 1.30
C ARG A 288 -22.15 6.86 1.46
N HIS A 289 -22.67 6.07 2.40
CA HIS A 289 -22.20 4.71 2.66
C HIS A 289 -22.30 3.77 1.43
N SER A 290 -23.27 4.04 0.55
CA SER A 290 -23.55 3.27 -0.67
C SER A 290 -22.71 3.68 -1.87
N ASP A 291 -21.92 4.76 -1.76
CA ASP A 291 -21.07 5.20 -2.87
C ASP A 291 -19.87 4.25 -2.99
N ASP A 292 -19.73 3.64 -4.17
CA ASP A 292 -18.54 2.88 -4.50
C ASP A 292 -17.33 3.81 -4.76
N MET A 293 -16.15 3.20 -4.94
CA MET A 293 -14.92 3.95 -5.17
C MET A 293 -15.03 4.90 -6.38
N ALA A 294 -15.63 4.46 -7.49
CA ALA A 294 -15.74 5.26 -8.70
C ALA A 294 -16.61 6.51 -8.45
N THR A 295 -17.73 6.33 -7.76
CA THR A 295 -18.66 7.39 -7.37
C THR A 295 -17.98 8.38 -6.42
N LEU A 296 -17.26 7.89 -5.41
CA LEU A 296 -16.51 8.73 -4.48
C LEU A 296 -15.40 9.52 -5.17
N VAL A 297 -14.69 8.92 -6.12
CA VAL A 297 -13.66 9.62 -6.92
C VAL A 297 -14.29 10.77 -7.71
N VAL A 298 -15.43 10.55 -8.37
CA VAL A 298 -16.13 11.60 -9.14
C VAL A 298 -16.60 12.73 -8.22
N LYS A 299 -17.26 12.40 -7.10
CA LYS A 299 -17.72 13.40 -6.12
C LYS A 299 -16.55 14.20 -5.56
N THR A 300 -15.47 13.52 -5.17
CA THR A 300 -14.26 14.14 -4.62
C THR A 300 -13.59 15.05 -5.65
N HIS A 301 -13.47 14.60 -6.90
CA HIS A 301 -12.90 15.40 -7.98
C HIS A 301 -13.72 16.66 -8.24
N LYS A 302 -15.06 16.57 -8.30
CA LYS A 302 -15.95 17.72 -8.45
C LYS A 302 -15.78 18.73 -7.31
N SER A 303 -15.76 18.23 -6.07
CA SER A 303 -15.57 19.08 -4.89
C SER A 303 -14.21 19.77 -4.89
N LEU A 304 -13.12 19.01 -5.09
CA LEU A 304 -11.76 19.55 -5.18
C LEU A 304 -11.62 20.57 -6.31
N SER A 305 -12.24 20.35 -7.46
CA SER A 305 -12.20 21.30 -8.59
C SER A 305 -12.89 22.63 -8.25
N LYS A 306 -13.91 22.60 -7.38
CA LYS A 306 -14.62 23.79 -6.89
C LYS A 306 -13.82 24.52 -5.82
N ILE A 307 -13.30 23.82 -4.81
CA ILE A 307 -12.66 24.42 -3.63
C ILE A 307 -11.16 24.69 -3.80
N ARG A 308 -10.50 23.96 -4.72
CA ARG A 308 -9.09 24.06 -5.07
C ARG A 308 -8.92 23.88 -6.59
N PRO A 309 -9.35 24.85 -7.42
CA PRO A 309 -9.24 24.75 -8.88
C PRO A 309 -7.80 24.55 -9.38
N ASP A 310 -6.82 24.98 -8.59
CA ASP A 310 -5.40 24.79 -8.87
C ASP A 310 -4.92 23.34 -8.69
N MET A 311 -5.65 22.50 -7.95
CA MET A 311 -5.24 21.13 -7.60
C MET A 311 -4.82 20.28 -8.81
N PHE A 312 -5.52 20.42 -9.94
CA PHE A 312 -5.29 19.60 -11.14
C PHE A 312 -4.49 20.31 -12.24
N THR A 313 -4.12 21.57 -12.02
CA THR A 313 -3.47 22.43 -13.03
C THR A 313 -2.15 23.03 -12.53
N HIS A 314 -1.87 22.95 -11.24
CA HIS A 314 -0.68 23.54 -10.66
C HIS A 314 0.60 22.87 -11.21
N PRO A 315 1.51 23.63 -11.85
CA PRO A 315 2.62 23.06 -12.62
C PRO A 315 3.66 22.33 -11.78
N LYS A 316 3.68 22.55 -10.44
CA LYS A 316 4.61 21.83 -9.55
C LYS A 316 4.04 20.50 -9.03
N TYR A 317 2.75 20.23 -9.20
CA TYR A 317 2.14 18.99 -8.69
C TYR A 317 2.27 17.82 -9.66
N PHE A 318 2.59 18.10 -10.91
CA PHE A 318 2.65 17.09 -11.95
C PHE A 318 4.01 17.12 -12.64
N TRP A 319 4.48 15.93 -13.01
CA TRP A 319 5.54 15.75 -13.99
C TRP A 319 4.94 15.18 -15.27
N GLU A 320 5.56 15.52 -16.39
CA GLU A 320 5.23 14.97 -17.69
C GLU A 320 5.97 13.65 -17.88
N MET A 321 5.26 12.64 -18.37
CA MET A 321 5.82 11.35 -18.70
C MET A 321 5.36 10.91 -20.09
N SER A 322 6.25 10.24 -20.82
CA SER A 322 5.92 9.76 -22.16
C SER A 322 4.85 8.67 -22.12
N GLY A 323 3.83 8.80 -22.99
CA GLY A 323 2.82 7.78 -23.23
C GLY A 323 3.24 6.68 -24.20
N GLN A 324 4.43 6.78 -24.82
CA GLN A 324 4.87 5.85 -25.86
C GLN A 324 4.92 4.40 -25.37
N GLU A 325 5.30 4.19 -24.12
CA GLU A 325 5.33 2.87 -23.48
C GLU A 325 3.94 2.23 -23.30
N TYR A 326 2.88 3.02 -23.43
CA TYR A 326 1.49 2.57 -23.48
C TYR A 326 0.92 2.52 -24.89
N GLY A 327 1.74 2.80 -25.92
CA GLY A 327 1.26 2.94 -27.30
C GLY A 327 0.51 4.24 -27.56
N LEU A 328 0.74 5.28 -26.75
CA LEU A 328 0.15 6.61 -26.90
C LEU A 328 1.17 7.57 -27.51
N GLU A 329 0.73 8.42 -28.44
CA GLU A 329 1.59 9.49 -28.99
C GLU A 329 1.76 10.65 -28.00
N GLU A 330 0.76 10.87 -27.15
CA GLU A 330 0.73 11.95 -26.17
C GLU A 330 1.46 11.59 -24.89
N ASN A 331 2.09 12.59 -24.26
CA ASN A 331 2.54 12.50 -22.89
C ASN A 331 1.36 12.57 -21.93
N PHE A 332 1.51 12.01 -20.74
CA PHE A 332 0.54 12.14 -19.66
C PHE A 332 1.19 12.67 -18.39
N ARG A 333 0.34 13.27 -17.55
CA ARG A 333 0.74 13.86 -16.27
C ARG A 333 0.66 12.83 -15.17
N VAL A 334 1.73 12.70 -14.42
CA VAL A 334 1.81 11.89 -13.19
C VAL A 334 2.09 12.78 -12.00
N LEU A 335 1.69 12.34 -10.81
CA LEU A 335 1.90 13.13 -9.59
C LEU A 335 3.40 13.27 -9.31
N ALA A 336 3.87 14.51 -9.26
CA ALA A 336 5.24 14.82 -8.85
C ALA A 336 5.41 14.52 -7.35
N PRO A 337 6.63 14.12 -6.91
CA PRO A 337 6.92 13.96 -5.49
C PRO A 337 6.60 15.20 -4.68
N ALA A 338 6.06 14.99 -3.48
CA ALA A 338 5.65 16.08 -2.58
C ALA A 338 6.82 16.85 -1.94
N PHE A 339 8.06 16.38 -2.11
CA PHE A 339 9.27 16.99 -1.55
C PHE A 339 10.38 17.07 -2.60
N LYS A 340 11.39 17.88 -2.32
CA LYS A 340 12.64 17.95 -3.06
C LYS A 340 13.79 17.90 -2.06
N PHE A 341 14.93 17.35 -2.46
CA PHE A 341 16.15 17.45 -1.67
C PHE A 341 17.01 18.61 -2.18
N GLU A 342 17.74 19.26 -1.29
CA GLU A 342 18.67 20.35 -1.64
C GLU A 342 19.91 19.84 -2.39
N SER A 343 20.35 18.62 -2.06
CA SER A 343 21.61 18.04 -2.56
C SER A 343 21.44 16.78 -3.41
N SER A 344 20.21 16.33 -3.61
CA SER A 344 19.87 15.11 -4.36
C SER A 344 18.79 15.39 -5.38
N SER A 345 18.89 14.77 -6.56
CA SER A 345 17.75 14.69 -7.46
C SER A 345 16.87 13.50 -7.08
N ILE A 346 15.59 13.59 -7.40
CA ILE A 346 14.62 12.49 -7.32
C ILE A 346 13.92 12.42 -8.66
N GLY A 347 13.49 11.23 -9.04
CA GLY A 347 12.90 11.02 -10.35
C GLY A 347 12.95 9.57 -10.77
N TRP A 348 12.21 9.28 -11.83
CA TRP A 348 12.15 7.96 -12.43
C TRP A 348 13.16 7.85 -13.56
N GLU A 349 13.97 6.80 -13.54
CA GLU A 349 14.89 6.48 -14.66
C GLU A 349 14.17 5.76 -15.80
N VAL A 350 13.04 5.13 -15.48
CA VAL A 350 12.27 4.30 -16.41
C VAL A 350 10.85 4.85 -16.52
N PRO A 351 10.31 5.09 -17.72
CA PRO A 351 8.90 5.42 -17.88
C PRO A 351 8.01 4.24 -17.44
N THR A 352 6.81 4.51 -16.92
CA THR A 352 5.81 3.45 -16.73
C THR A 352 5.48 2.81 -18.07
N GLY A 353 5.35 1.48 -18.12
CA GLY A 353 4.92 0.80 -19.34
C GLY A 353 4.00 -0.39 -19.11
N GLN A 354 3.67 -1.08 -20.19
CA GLN A 354 2.78 -2.24 -20.16
C GLN A 354 3.35 -3.41 -19.35
N LYS A 355 2.43 -4.24 -18.86
CA LYS A 355 2.72 -5.50 -18.16
C LYS A 355 3.62 -6.41 -19.02
N GLY A 356 4.62 -7.04 -18.40
CA GLY A 356 5.49 -8.02 -19.04
C GLY A 356 6.48 -7.47 -20.06
N ARG A 357 6.62 -6.14 -20.19
CA ARG A 357 7.48 -5.53 -21.22
C ARG A 357 8.97 -5.77 -21.02
N SER A 358 9.41 -6.04 -19.80
CA SER A 358 10.82 -6.13 -19.42
C SER A 358 11.26 -7.57 -19.20
N LYS A 359 12.53 -7.84 -19.53
CA LYS A 359 13.18 -9.10 -19.20
C LYS A 359 13.32 -9.25 -17.67
N PRO A 360 13.30 -10.49 -17.16
CA PRO A 360 13.47 -10.76 -15.73
C PRO A 360 14.96 -10.72 -15.34
N GLU A 361 15.57 -9.53 -15.42
CA GLU A 361 16.99 -9.32 -15.11
C GLU A 361 17.22 -7.97 -14.41
N TRP A 362 18.30 -7.87 -13.63
CA TRP A 362 18.73 -6.60 -13.04
C TRP A 362 19.51 -5.76 -14.05
N VAL A 363 19.32 -4.44 -14.03
CA VAL A 363 20.15 -3.55 -14.87
C VAL A 363 21.57 -3.52 -14.28
N THR A 364 22.56 -3.62 -15.16
CA THR A 364 24.00 -3.59 -14.84
C THR A 364 24.49 -2.18 -14.63
#